data_AF-A0AAN5MHA8-F1
#
_entry.id   AF-A0AAN5MHA8-F1
#
_cell.length_a   1.000
_cell.length_b   1.000
_cell.length_c   1.000
_cell.angle_alpha   90.00
_cell.angle_beta   90.00
_cell.angle_gamma   90.00
#
_symmetry.space_group_name_H-M   'P 1'
#
loop_
_entity.id
_entity.type
_entity.pdbx_description
1 polymer ?
#
loop_
_entity_poly.entity_id
_entity_poly.type
_entity_poly.pdbx_seq_one_letter_code
_entity_poly.pdbx_strand_id
1 'polypeptide(L)'
;MQANTSAPKSAPDKTQQEAPQQPQKKNKAEAHAKKRKRRTDRIAQHWPVFSLLGARSLAIGIREQMIADAEARELDITVSHIKQGLYDYINRVVYLKALIPGGSRFDMTGQPNGEVTPEQQQDAQRKLDKRDSAKTAQPVNEVSR
;
A
#
# COMPACT_ATOMS: atom_id res chain seq x y z
N MET A 1 19.15 -35.23 -74.73
CA MET A 1 18.29 -34.06 -74.96
C MET A 1 17.82 -33.56 -73.60
N GLN A 2 18.13 -32.30 -73.25
CA GLN A 2 17.37 -31.33 -72.42
C GLN A 2 16.80 -31.78 -71.04
N ALA A 3 16.76 -31.01 -69.95
CA ALA A 3 17.31 -29.74 -69.53
C ALA A 3 17.10 -29.61 -67.99
N ASN A 4 17.99 -28.82 -67.39
CA ASN A 4 18.09 -28.19 -66.07
C ASN A 4 16.84 -27.91 -65.18
N THR A 5 17.21 -27.54 -63.94
CA THR A 5 16.60 -26.56 -62.99
C THR A 5 15.77 -27.21 -61.87
N SER A 6 16.18 -27.17 -60.59
CA SER A 6 16.19 -25.93 -59.79
C SER A 6 17.08 -25.98 -58.53
N ALA A 7 17.53 -24.79 -58.16
CA ALA A 7 18.52 -24.42 -57.16
C ALA A 7 18.28 -24.88 -55.70
N PRO A 8 19.35 -24.94 -54.88
CA PRO A 8 19.28 -24.80 -53.44
C PRO A 8 19.33 -23.31 -53.08
N LYS A 9 18.37 -22.78 -52.31
CA LYS A 9 18.45 -21.38 -51.87
C LYS A 9 17.77 -21.10 -50.53
N SER A 10 18.64 -20.70 -49.60
CA SER A 10 18.50 -19.61 -48.64
C SER A 10 17.50 -19.70 -47.48
N ALA A 11 18.06 -19.51 -46.30
CA ALA A 11 17.42 -19.08 -45.06
C ALA A 11 16.59 -17.78 -45.21
N PRO A 12 15.66 -17.57 -44.27
CA PRO A 12 15.58 -16.31 -43.52
C PRO A 12 15.54 -16.61 -42.00
N ASP A 13 16.41 -16.01 -41.18
CA ASP A 13 16.30 -14.69 -40.54
C ASP A 13 15.22 -14.58 -39.44
N LYS A 14 15.70 -14.17 -38.25
CA LYS A 14 14.99 -13.68 -37.05
C LYS A 14 13.95 -14.62 -36.42
N THR A 15 14.14 -15.02 -35.17
CA THR A 15 13.89 -14.08 -34.06
C THR A 15 14.69 -14.50 -32.84
N GLN A 16 15.40 -13.52 -32.28
CA GLN A 16 16.00 -13.52 -30.96
C GLN A 16 15.06 -14.24 -29.98
N GLN A 17 15.53 -15.34 -29.40
CA GLN A 17 15.00 -15.79 -28.12
C GLN A 17 15.47 -14.77 -27.09
N GLU A 18 14.74 -13.66 -27.04
CA GLU A 18 14.72 -12.77 -25.90
C GLU A 18 14.31 -13.63 -24.71
N ALA A 19 15.21 -13.68 -23.72
CA ALA A 19 14.95 -14.28 -22.43
C ALA A 19 13.55 -13.86 -21.95
N PRO A 20 12.75 -14.73 -21.32
CA PRO A 20 11.47 -14.31 -20.74
C PRO A 20 11.72 -13.21 -19.69
N GLN A 21 11.59 -11.96 -20.11
CA GLN A 21 11.60 -10.81 -19.23
C GLN A 21 10.35 -10.90 -18.35
N GLN A 22 10.59 -10.97 -17.04
CA GLN A 22 9.62 -11.17 -15.97
C GLN A 22 8.34 -10.32 -16.10
N PRO A 23 7.13 -10.92 -16.09
CA PRO A 23 5.88 -10.19 -15.86
C PRO A 23 5.22 -10.47 -14.50
N GLN A 24 5.83 -11.22 -13.58
CA GLN A 24 5.14 -11.66 -12.35
C GLN A 24 5.05 -10.63 -11.20
N LYS A 25 5.81 -9.52 -11.23
CA LYS A 25 5.88 -8.59 -10.08
C LYS A 25 4.68 -7.63 -9.96
N LYS A 26 4.02 -7.27 -11.07
CA LYS A 26 2.95 -6.26 -11.08
C LYS A 26 1.64 -6.76 -10.42
N ASN A 27 1.28 -8.02 -10.67
CA ASN A 27 0.04 -8.62 -10.12
C ASN A 27 0.08 -8.82 -8.60
N LYS A 28 1.24 -9.16 -8.03
CA LYS A 28 1.38 -9.39 -6.59
C LYS A 28 1.19 -8.10 -5.78
N ALA A 29 1.80 -6.99 -6.22
CA ALA A 29 1.69 -5.69 -5.53
C ALA A 29 0.24 -5.19 -5.47
N GLU A 30 -0.51 -5.34 -6.56
CA GLU A 30 -1.93 -4.97 -6.63
C GLU A 30 -2.80 -5.91 -5.77
N ALA A 31 -2.53 -7.22 -5.80
CA ALA A 31 -3.21 -8.19 -4.93
C ALA A 31 -2.99 -7.87 -3.44
N HIS A 32 -1.75 -7.52 -3.05
CA HIS A 32 -1.44 -7.06 -1.70
C HIS A 32 -2.15 -5.74 -1.36
N ALA A 33 -2.26 -4.80 -2.29
CA ALA A 33 -3.02 -3.57 -2.08
C ALA A 33 -4.52 -3.84 -1.86
N LYS A 34 -5.12 -4.73 -2.66
CA LYS A 34 -6.51 -5.17 -2.48
C LYS A 34 -6.72 -5.86 -1.13
N LYS A 35 -5.79 -6.72 -0.70
CA LYS A 35 -5.85 -7.37 0.62
C LYS A 35 -5.79 -6.37 1.77
N ARG A 36 -4.87 -5.39 1.70
CA ARG A 36 -4.78 -4.30 2.69
C ARG A 36 -6.04 -3.46 2.73
N LYS A 37 -6.59 -3.14 1.56
CA LYS A 37 -7.87 -2.42 1.44
C LYS A 37 -9.00 -3.17 2.15
N ARG A 38 -9.17 -4.47 1.87
CA ARG A 38 -10.17 -5.33 2.54
C ARG A 38 -10.01 -5.35 4.07
N ARG A 39 -8.78 -5.41 4.58
CA ARG A 39 -8.53 -5.37 6.04
C ARG A 39 -8.93 -4.03 6.66
N THR A 40 -8.64 -2.92 5.98
CA THR A 40 -9.10 -1.59 6.40
C THR A 40 -10.62 -1.47 6.29
N ASP A 41 -11.23 -1.92 5.20
CA ASP A 41 -12.68 -1.82 4.99
C ASP A 41 -13.44 -2.59 6.08
N ARG A 42 -12.92 -3.76 6.50
CA ARG A 42 -13.52 -4.55 7.59
C ARG A 42 -13.60 -3.79 8.92
N ILE A 43 -12.54 -3.06 9.31
CA ILE A 43 -12.63 -2.22 10.52
C ILE A 43 -13.47 -0.96 10.27
N ALA A 44 -13.48 -0.44 9.04
CA ALA A 44 -14.24 0.75 8.67
C ALA A 44 -15.76 0.53 8.69
N GLN A 45 -16.22 -0.71 8.55
CA GLN A 45 -17.62 -1.11 8.75
C GLN A 45 -18.11 -0.89 10.19
N HIS A 46 -17.23 -1.03 11.19
CA HIS A 46 -17.60 -0.92 12.59
C HIS A 46 -17.29 0.46 13.17
N TRP A 47 -16.20 1.10 12.70
CA TRP A 47 -15.75 2.39 13.21
C TRP A 47 -15.70 3.44 12.10
N PRO A 48 -16.53 4.50 12.16
CA PRO A 48 -16.65 5.50 11.09
C PRO A 48 -15.37 6.31 10.89
N VAL A 49 -14.47 6.35 11.89
CA VAL A 49 -13.18 7.05 11.82
C VAL A 49 -12.29 6.57 10.66
N PHE A 50 -12.46 5.31 10.21
CA PHE A 50 -11.70 4.75 9.09
C PHE A 50 -12.39 4.87 7.72
N SER A 51 -13.70 5.15 7.71
CA SER A 51 -14.53 5.27 6.50
C SER A 51 -14.48 6.65 5.86
N LEU A 52 -14.05 7.67 6.61
CA LEU A 52 -14.03 9.05 6.15
C LEU A 52 -13.09 9.25 4.95
N LEU A 53 -13.55 10.03 3.97
CA LEU A 53 -12.77 10.49 2.82
C LEU A 53 -11.63 11.38 3.32
N GLY A 54 -10.45 10.78 3.44
CA GLY A 54 -9.28 11.42 4.02
C GLY A 54 -8.91 10.74 5.34
N ALA A 55 -7.63 10.38 5.46
CA ALA A 55 -7.17 9.75 6.67
C ALA A 55 -7.18 10.79 7.80
N ARG A 56 -7.80 10.48 8.94
CA ARG A 56 -7.75 11.33 10.14
C ARG A 56 -6.61 10.93 11.06
N SER A 57 -6.06 11.90 11.78
CA SER A 57 -5.14 11.69 12.90
C SER A 57 -5.84 10.88 13.99
N LEU A 58 -5.45 9.62 14.21
CA LEU A 58 -6.10 8.77 15.21
C LEU A 58 -5.56 9.06 16.62
N ALA A 59 -6.42 8.92 17.64
CA ALA A 59 -6.02 8.99 19.04
C ALA A 59 -4.95 7.95 19.40
N ILE A 60 -4.05 8.31 20.32
CA ILE A 60 -3.10 7.36 20.91
C ILE A 60 -3.91 6.37 21.76
N GLY A 61 -3.59 5.08 21.67
CA GLY A 61 -4.36 4.05 22.38
C GLY A 61 -5.69 3.68 21.73
N ILE A 62 -5.98 4.15 20.51
CA ILE A 62 -7.21 3.77 19.80
C ILE A 62 -7.30 2.25 19.57
N ARG A 63 -6.16 1.54 19.56
CA ARG A 63 -6.13 0.08 19.42
C ARG A 63 -6.84 -0.58 20.60
N GLU A 64 -6.47 -0.19 21.82
CA GLU A 64 -7.02 -0.73 23.06
C GLU A 64 -8.50 -0.37 23.18
N GLN A 65 -8.85 0.87 22.82
CA GLN A 65 -10.25 1.31 22.76
C GLN A 65 -11.08 0.48 21.78
N MET A 66 -10.57 0.22 20.56
CA MET A 66 -11.26 -0.62 19.58
C MET A 66 -11.43 -2.06 20.05
N ILE A 67 -10.44 -2.61 20.77
CA ILE A 67 -10.54 -3.96 21.33
C ILE A 67 -11.63 -4.01 22.41
N ALA A 68 -11.59 -3.07 23.36
CA ALA A 68 -12.59 -2.99 24.42
C ALA A 68 -14.00 -2.74 23.86
N ASP A 69 -14.15 -1.89 22.84
CA ASP A 69 -15.43 -1.62 22.17
C ASP A 69 -15.92 -2.84 21.38
N ALA A 70 -15.02 -3.57 20.71
CA ALA A 70 -15.38 -4.81 20.01
C ALA A 70 -15.85 -5.89 20.98
N GLU A 71 -15.22 -6.01 22.15
CA GLU A 71 -15.64 -6.93 23.22
C GLU A 71 -16.97 -6.47 23.83
N ALA A 72 -17.12 -5.18 24.14
CA ALA A 72 -18.35 -4.63 24.73
C ALA A 72 -19.57 -4.70 23.79
N ARG A 73 -19.35 -4.60 22.47
CA ARG A 73 -20.40 -4.72 21.44
C ARG A 73 -20.52 -6.13 20.86
N GLU A 74 -19.72 -7.09 21.35
CA GLU A 74 -19.65 -8.46 20.85
C GLU A 74 -19.55 -8.52 19.30
N LEU A 75 -18.67 -7.70 18.72
CA LEU A 75 -18.53 -7.60 17.27
C LEU A 75 -17.93 -8.89 16.68
N ASP A 76 -18.35 -9.24 15.45
CA ASP A 76 -17.76 -10.33 14.64
C ASP A 76 -16.38 -9.96 14.04
N ILE A 77 -15.54 -9.31 14.85
CA ILE A 77 -14.19 -8.94 14.48
C ILE A 77 -13.21 -9.32 15.57
N THR A 78 -12.28 -10.21 15.22
CA THR A 78 -11.25 -10.62 16.16
C THR A 78 -10.22 -9.50 16.38
N VAL A 79 -9.64 -9.47 17.58
CA VAL A 79 -8.55 -8.56 17.96
C VAL A 79 -7.42 -8.54 16.92
N SER A 80 -7.08 -9.69 16.34
CA SER A 80 -6.07 -9.79 15.28
C SER A 80 -6.45 -9.01 14.02
N HIS A 81 -7.72 -9.07 13.59
CA HIS A 81 -8.18 -8.30 12.43
C HIS A 81 -8.18 -6.81 12.71
N ILE A 82 -8.56 -6.38 13.92
CA ILE A 82 -8.44 -4.99 14.37
C ILE A 82 -6.98 -4.52 14.27
N LYS A 83 -6.05 -5.29 14.88
CA LYS A 83 -4.63 -4.95 14.89
C LYS A 83 -4.05 -4.83 13.49
N GLN A 84 -4.40 -5.75 12.58
CA GLN A 84 -3.93 -5.76 11.19
C GLN A 84 -4.54 -4.64 10.35
N GLY A 85 -5.85 -4.41 10.45
CA GLY A 85 -6.53 -3.33 9.73
C GLY A 85 -6.01 -1.96 10.15
N LEU A 86 -5.82 -1.75 11.46
CA LEU A 86 -5.26 -0.54 12.02
C LEU A 86 -3.81 -0.34 11.54
N TYR A 87 -2.98 -1.39 11.61
CA TYR A 87 -1.60 -1.33 11.12
C TYR A 87 -1.53 -0.97 9.63
N ASP A 88 -2.40 -1.55 8.80
CA ASP A 88 -2.46 -1.19 7.38
C ASP A 88 -2.89 0.25 7.15
N TYR A 89 -3.83 0.75 7.95
CA TYR A 89 -4.35 2.10 7.85
C TYR A 89 -3.29 3.15 8.22
N ILE A 90 -2.62 2.99 9.36
CA ILE A 90 -1.60 3.94 9.84
C ILE A 90 -0.35 3.98 8.95
N ASN A 91 -0.10 2.94 8.16
CA ASN A 91 1.02 2.89 7.23
C ASN A 91 0.67 3.38 5.81
N ARG A 92 -0.55 3.89 5.59
CA ARG A 92 -0.92 4.55 4.33
C ARG A 92 -0.26 5.91 4.24
N VAL A 93 0.18 6.26 3.04
CA VAL A 93 0.73 7.59 2.72
C VAL A 93 -0.29 8.69 3.06
N VAL A 94 -1.57 8.45 2.78
CA VAL A 94 -2.66 9.40 3.08
C VAL A 94 -2.75 9.68 4.59
N TYR A 95 -2.53 8.66 5.43
CA TYR A 95 -2.52 8.81 6.89
C TYR A 95 -1.32 9.60 7.39
N LEU A 96 -0.12 9.26 6.91
CA LEU A 96 1.08 10.00 7.29
C LEU A 96 0.98 11.48 6.87
N LYS A 97 0.43 11.76 5.68
CA LYS A 97 0.17 13.14 5.21
C LYS A 97 -0.83 13.89 6.08
N ALA A 98 -1.82 13.20 6.64
CA ALA A 98 -2.79 13.81 7.55
C ALA A 98 -2.21 14.13 8.93
N LEU A 99 -1.11 13.47 9.32
CA LEU A 99 -0.40 13.79 10.56
C LEU A 99 0.50 15.03 10.42
N ILE A 100 1.00 15.35 9.22
CA ILE A 100 1.89 16.51 8.97
C ILE A 100 1.28 17.86 9.39
N PRO A 101 0.02 18.20 9.04
CA PRO A 101 -0.56 19.48 9.45
C PRO A 101 -0.84 19.57 10.95
N GLY A 102 -0.70 18.46 11.70
CA GLY A 102 -1.02 18.41 13.13
C GLY A 102 -2.52 18.51 13.42
N GLY A 103 -2.86 18.97 14.62
CA GLY A 103 -4.24 19.22 15.05
C GLY A 103 -4.84 18.12 15.93
N SER A 104 -6.17 18.15 16.06
CA SER A 104 -6.92 17.24 16.93
C SER A 104 -6.86 15.80 16.45
N ARG A 105 -6.60 14.90 17.39
CA ARG A 105 -6.73 13.47 17.18
C ARG A 105 -8.16 13.04 17.39
N PHE A 106 -8.64 12.08 16.62
CA PHE A 106 -9.99 11.55 16.73
C PHE A 106 -9.95 10.14 17.31
N ASP A 107 -10.82 9.88 18.27
CA ASP A 107 -11.04 8.54 18.78
C ASP A 107 -11.91 7.69 17.82
N MET A 108 -12.24 6.47 18.25
CA MET A 108 -13.06 5.54 17.48
C MET A 108 -14.50 6.02 17.24
N THR A 109 -14.97 6.96 18.05
CA THR A 109 -16.31 7.58 17.94
C THR A 109 -16.30 8.86 17.11
N GLY A 110 -15.10 9.36 16.75
CA GLY A 110 -14.93 10.61 16.03
C GLY A 110 -14.93 11.84 16.95
N GLN A 111 -14.77 11.65 18.25
CA GLN A 111 -14.59 12.75 19.21
C GLN A 111 -13.11 13.18 19.23
N PRO A 112 -12.82 14.48 19.39
CA PRO A 112 -11.45 14.95 19.55
C PRO A 112 -10.88 14.42 20.88
N ASN A 113 -9.90 13.54 20.79
CA ASN A 113 -9.24 12.91 21.92
C ASN A 113 -7.72 13.08 21.81
N GLY A 114 -7.25 14.21 22.33
CA GLY A 114 -5.84 14.61 22.33
C GLY A 114 -5.40 15.37 21.08
N GLU A 115 -4.14 15.77 21.07
CA GLU A 115 -3.51 16.54 20.00
C GLU A 115 -2.36 15.74 19.36
N VAL A 116 -2.06 15.97 18.08
CA VAL A 116 -0.89 15.41 17.42
C VAL A 116 0.36 16.16 17.89
N THR A 117 1.22 15.50 18.68
CA THR A 117 2.45 16.13 19.16
C THR A 117 3.45 16.34 18.02
N PRO A 118 4.33 17.36 18.10
CA PRO A 118 5.33 17.64 17.07
C PRO A 118 6.23 16.45 16.74
N GLU A 119 6.59 15.64 17.74
CA GLU A 119 7.37 14.41 17.54
C GLU A 119 6.69 13.44 16.58
N GLN A 120 5.35 13.34 16.66
CA GLN A 120 4.58 12.43 15.83
C GLN A 120 4.44 12.95 14.40
N GLN A 121 4.41 14.27 14.22
CA GLN A 121 4.47 14.91 12.90
C GLN A 121 5.83 14.62 12.25
N GLN A 122 6.92 14.80 13.00
CA GLN A 122 8.29 14.49 12.54
C GLN A 122 8.45 13.00 12.22
N ASP A 123 7.93 12.10 13.04
CA ASP A 123 7.93 10.66 12.78
C ASP A 123 7.15 10.28 11.51
N ALA A 124 5.99 10.92 11.29
CA ALA A 124 5.21 10.71 10.09
C ALA A 124 5.95 11.20 8.83
N GLN A 125 6.60 12.36 8.93
CA GLN A 125 7.43 12.92 7.87
C GLN A 125 8.63 12.02 7.56
N ARG A 126 9.40 11.59 8.58
CA ARG A 126 10.51 10.64 8.43
C ARG A 126 10.09 9.34 7.74
N LYS A 127 8.90 8.82 8.07
CA LYS A 127 8.35 7.61 7.43
C LYS A 127 7.97 7.84 5.96
N LEU A 128 7.51 9.03 5.61
CA LEU A 128 7.25 9.41 4.21
C LEU A 128 8.56 9.56 3.43
N ASP A 129 9.52 10.32 3.95
CA ASP A 129 10.83 10.52 3.32
C ASP A 129 11.55 9.19 3.08
N LYS A 130 11.52 8.27 4.04
CA LYS A 130 12.09 6.91 3.87
C LYS A 130 11.41 6.11 2.75
N ARG A 131 10.12 6.36 2.50
CA ARG A 131 9.35 5.67 1.45
C ARG A 131 9.56 6.31 0.08
N ASP A 132 9.68 7.62 0.02
CA ASP A 132 9.93 8.36 -1.21
C ASP A 132 11.37 8.13 -1.68
N SER A 133 12.35 8.14 -0.78
CA SER A 133 13.75 7.74 -1.09
C SER A 133 13.85 6.29 -1.59
N ALA A 134 13.06 5.36 -1.02
CA ALA A 134 12.99 3.98 -1.51
C ALA A 134 12.33 3.84 -2.90
N LYS A 135 11.51 4.81 -3.34
CA LYS A 135 10.96 4.85 -4.71
C LYS A 135 11.92 5.49 -5.71
N THR A 136 12.70 6.49 -5.29
CA THR A 136 13.66 7.19 -6.14
C THR A 136 14.92 6.37 -6.43
N ALA A 137 15.26 5.38 -5.59
CA ALA A 137 16.41 4.48 -5.80
C ALA A 137 16.15 3.33 -6.80
N GLN A 138 15.17 3.44 -7.71
CA GLN A 138 15.11 2.56 -8.88
C GLN A 138 16.06 3.11 -9.96
N PRO A 139 17.08 2.35 -10.38
CA PRO A 139 18.11 2.85 -11.28
C PRO A 139 17.45 3.19 -12.63
N VAL A 140 17.52 4.46 -13.01
CA VAL A 140 17.36 4.85 -14.40
C VAL A 140 18.45 4.13 -15.18
N ASN A 141 18.02 3.22 -16.03
CA ASN A 141 18.85 2.41 -16.90
C ASN A 141 19.53 3.33 -17.92
N GLU A 142 20.73 3.82 -17.60
CA GLU A 142 21.56 4.56 -18.54
C GLU A 142 22.26 3.57 -19.47
N VAL A 143 21.54 3.18 -20.52
CA VAL A 143 22.12 2.55 -21.72
C VAL A 143 22.93 3.62 -22.42
N SER A 144 24.23 3.67 -22.13
CA SER A 144 25.20 4.38 -22.95
C SER A 144 25.52 3.53 -24.18
N ARG A 145 25.23 4.13 -25.32
CA ARG A 145 25.58 3.68 -26.68
C ARG A 145 27.09 3.60 -26.89
#